data_AF-A0A7C6YTY1-F1
#
_entry.id   AF-A0A7C6YTY1-F1
#
_cell.length_a   1.000
_cell.length_b   1.000
_cell.length_c   1.000
_cell.angle_alpha   90.00
_cell.angle_beta   90.00
_cell.angle_gamma   90.00
#
_symmetry.space_group_name_H-M   'P 1'
#
loop_
_entity.id
_entity.type
_entity.pdbx_description
1 polymer ?
#
loop_
_entity_poly.entity_id
_entity_poly.type
_entity_poly.pdbx_seq_one_letter_code
_entity_poly.pdbx_strand_id
1 'polypeptide(L)'
;MGGKFFALYRSLLNVHYGWSANKYYYFKKRRRIWEPLLLAFFLIPFLLTVMIAAWRLAEDLYLGGLAFGQPHLALVYTSLLVSLLGLFYGFFYVISAFYFSTDLPVLLPLPLTAGEILGAKLGVVLTGQYVANALVLIPVWLKYGLLAKTGISFLLSAALVFFSLPIIPLVIASLLSVLLMRFVNLSRHKDKLSLIGGFLLFVVVIGFQVWLRTHPEGDPEALLTIMLGQGDGLVRLIGRYFPPALWASRAMGYSHLGRGWLNMAYLLGASAAALGVLYLTAKRVFIQSLLAGQEVDRGKRKRVSLAARAVRPAVWALALNEIKLFIRNPGYALNGLIGYLLFPFLAVLPLFTKNMPQNPLDFLAGQQFPPQIIVAITALFFFLMTAFSSIPATTFSREGRKLWVVKSLPLSIHRLMAGKVLGAQMINFLGCFIGLLPLAFVFRWPPAAVLGGIACGIPL
;
A
#
# COMPACT_ATOMS: atom_id res chain seq x y z
N MET A 1 24.45 0.42 21.90
CA MET A 1 23.59 0.31 20.69
C MET A 1 22.77 1.57 20.37
N GLY A 2 22.44 2.46 21.33
CA GLY A 2 21.50 3.57 21.07
C GLY A 2 21.97 4.69 20.13
N GLY A 3 23.21 5.19 20.29
CA GLY A 3 23.65 6.41 19.59
C GLY A 3 23.77 6.27 18.07
N LYS A 4 24.45 5.20 17.60
CA LYS A 4 24.65 4.95 16.16
C LYS A 4 23.33 4.64 15.45
N PHE A 5 22.50 3.80 16.05
CA PHE A 5 21.19 3.43 15.52
C PHE A 5 20.28 4.65 15.36
N PHE A 6 20.14 5.47 16.41
CA PHE A 6 19.25 6.62 16.37
C PHE A 6 19.75 7.70 15.40
N ALA A 7 21.06 7.91 15.31
CA ALA A 7 21.66 8.80 14.32
C ALA A 7 21.38 8.31 12.88
N LEU A 8 21.53 7.00 12.62
CA LEU A 8 21.21 6.40 11.33
C LEU A 8 19.72 6.56 11.00
N TYR A 9 18.84 6.19 11.92
CA TYR A 9 17.39 6.30 11.76
C TYR A 9 16.95 7.74 11.46
N ARG A 10 17.45 8.72 12.21
CA ARG A 10 17.15 10.15 11.99
C ARG A 10 17.66 10.63 10.64
N SER A 11 18.87 10.19 10.23
CA SER A 11 19.43 10.52 8.92
C SER A 11 18.57 9.94 7.80
N LEU A 12 18.19 8.65 7.90
CA LEU A 12 17.33 7.99 6.92
C LEU A 12 15.94 8.64 6.85
N LEU A 13 15.32 9.01 7.96
CA LEU A 13 14.06 9.76 7.97
C LEU A 13 14.20 11.09 7.21
N ASN A 14 15.25 11.84 7.49
CA ASN A 14 15.48 13.13 6.87
C ASN A 14 15.74 13.01 5.35
N VAL A 15 16.48 11.99 4.92
CA VAL A 15 16.71 11.69 3.51
C VAL A 15 15.43 11.22 2.83
N HIS A 16 14.64 10.39 3.51
CA HIS A 16 13.43 9.80 2.96
C HIS A 16 12.31 10.82 2.75
N TYR A 17 12.04 11.65 3.76
CA TYR A 17 10.97 12.66 3.72
C TYR A 17 11.45 14.06 3.28
N GLY A 18 12.76 14.25 3.07
CA GLY A 18 13.33 15.50 2.57
C GLY A 18 13.18 16.69 3.52
N TRP A 19 13.00 16.48 4.83
CA TRP A 19 12.68 17.55 5.78
C TRP A 19 13.69 18.70 5.76
N SER A 20 14.99 18.41 5.76
CA SER A 20 16.04 19.44 5.71
C SER A 20 16.06 20.20 4.39
N ALA A 21 15.82 19.50 3.27
CA ALA A 21 15.77 20.11 1.94
C ALA A 21 14.57 21.06 1.85
N ASN A 22 13.38 20.60 2.25
CA ASN A 22 12.15 21.39 2.24
C ASN A 22 12.29 22.61 3.18
N LYS A 23 12.87 22.42 4.38
CA LYS A 23 13.14 23.53 5.30
C LYS A 23 14.05 24.59 4.68
N TYR A 24 15.09 24.17 3.97
CA TYR A 24 16.01 25.07 3.29
C TYR A 24 15.35 25.86 2.16
N TYR A 25 14.55 25.21 1.31
CA TYR A 25 13.87 25.86 0.19
C TYR A 25 12.77 26.84 0.65
N TYR A 26 11.89 26.40 1.55
CA TYR A 26 10.73 27.18 1.96
C TYR A 26 11.07 28.31 2.94
N PHE A 27 11.87 28.04 3.97
CA PHE A 27 12.12 29.03 5.03
C PHE A 27 13.38 29.86 4.77
N LYS A 28 14.48 29.25 4.30
CA LYS A 28 15.75 29.96 4.14
C LYS A 28 15.85 30.69 2.80
N LYS A 29 15.52 30.02 1.69
CA LYS A 29 15.54 30.63 0.35
C LYS A 29 14.23 31.32 -0.02
N ARG A 30 13.13 31.10 0.72
CA ARG A 30 11.77 31.59 0.38
C ARG A 30 11.39 31.35 -1.08
N ARG A 31 11.88 30.24 -1.65
CA ARG A 31 11.56 29.82 -3.01
C ARG A 31 10.51 28.73 -2.92
N ARG A 32 9.60 28.68 -3.90
CA ARG A 32 8.56 27.64 -4.02
C ARG A 32 7.57 27.59 -2.86
N ILE A 33 7.28 28.73 -2.21
CA ILE A 33 6.29 28.82 -1.12
C ILE A 33 4.86 28.48 -1.60
N TRP A 34 4.60 28.59 -2.90
CA TRP A 34 3.35 28.14 -3.51
C TRP A 34 3.16 26.62 -3.48
N GLU A 35 4.24 25.82 -3.51
CA GLU A 35 4.18 24.35 -3.46
C GLU A 35 3.48 23.84 -2.18
N PRO A 36 3.88 24.24 -0.95
CA PRO A 36 3.22 23.79 0.27
C PRO A 36 1.80 24.36 0.42
N LEU A 37 1.51 25.56 -0.12
CA LEU A 37 0.16 26.12 -0.11
C LEU A 37 -0.79 25.32 -1.00
N LEU A 38 -0.38 24.99 -2.23
CA LEU A 38 -1.17 24.11 -3.10
C LEU A 38 -1.31 22.72 -2.49
N LEU A 39 -0.23 22.17 -1.94
CA LEU A 39 -0.27 20.87 -1.28
C LEU A 39 -1.25 20.90 -0.10
N ALA A 40 -1.25 21.94 0.72
CA ALA A 40 -2.23 22.12 1.79
C ALA A 40 -3.66 22.25 1.25
N PHE A 41 -3.87 23.05 0.20
CA PHE A 41 -5.18 23.27 -0.42
C PHE A 41 -5.83 21.97 -0.92
N PHE A 42 -5.06 21.05 -1.51
CA PHE A 42 -5.59 19.76 -1.98
C PHE A 42 -5.58 18.68 -0.89
N LEU A 43 -4.54 18.63 -0.06
CA LEU A 43 -4.36 17.57 0.92
C LEU A 43 -5.32 17.74 2.11
N ILE A 44 -5.56 18.96 2.60
CA ILE A 44 -6.41 19.18 3.78
C ILE A 44 -7.85 18.70 3.53
N PRO A 45 -8.55 19.10 2.45
CA PRO A 45 -9.90 18.62 2.17
C PRO A 45 -9.95 17.10 1.98
N PHE A 46 -8.93 16.51 1.33
CA PHE A 46 -8.82 15.07 1.17
C PHE A 46 -8.71 14.36 2.53
N LEU A 47 -7.79 14.80 3.39
CA LEU A 47 -7.61 14.25 4.73
C LEU A 47 -8.86 14.40 5.59
N LEU A 48 -9.52 15.57 5.53
CA LEU A 48 -10.79 15.81 6.23
C LEU A 48 -11.88 14.85 5.74
N THR A 49 -11.99 14.64 4.44
CA THR A 49 -12.98 13.71 3.87
C THR A 49 -12.75 12.28 4.35
N VAL A 50 -11.49 11.83 4.37
CA VAL A 50 -11.11 10.51 4.91
C VAL A 50 -11.43 10.41 6.40
N MET A 51 -11.12 11.45 7.18
CA MET A 51 -11.41 11.47 8.62
C MET A 51 -12.92 11.48 8.91
N ILE A 52 -13.71 12.23 8.13
CA ILE A 52 -15.18 12.23 8.24
C ILE A 52 -15.75 10.87 7.87
N ALA A 53 -15.26 10.25 6.80
CA ALA A 53 -15.67 8.90 6.40
C ALA A 53 -15.35 7.87 7.50
N ALA A 54 -14.14 7.93 8.07
CA ALA A 54 -13.73 7.07 9.17
C ALA A 54 -14.57 7.31 10.44
N TRP A 55 -14.91 8.56 10.74
CA TRP A 55 -15.80 8.93 11.84
C TRP A 55 -17.22 8.35 11.67
N ARG A 56 -17.81 8.50 10.48
CA ARG A 56 -19.13 7.92 10.15
C ARG A 56 -19.10 6.39 10.20
N LEU A 57 -18.08 5.77 9.63
CA LEU A 57 -17.88 4.33 9.69
C LEU A 57 -17.86 3.83 11.15
N ALA A 58 -17.18 4.54 12.05
CA ALA A 58 -17.14 4.19 13.46
C ALA A 58 -18.52 4.27 14.14
N GLU A 59 -19.31 5.28 13.78
CA GLU A 59 -20.69 5.44 14.26
C GLU A 59 -21.58 4.30 13.79
N ASP A 60 -21.59 4.01 12.50
CA ASP A 60 -22.42 2.97 11.89
C ASP A 60 -22.07 1.58 12.46
N LEU A 61 -20.77 1.27 12.58
CA LEU A 61 -20.32 0.00 13.14
C LEU A 61 -20.59 -0.13 14.63
N TYR A 62 -20.56 0.98 15.38
CA TYR A 62 -20.88 0.97 16.81
C TYR A 62 -22.37 0.79 17.05
N LEU A 63 -23.22 1.57 16.38
CA LEU A 63 -24.68 1.48 16.50
C LEU A 63 -25.20 0.15 15.96
N GLY A 64 -24.68 -0.30 14.81
CA GLY A 64 -24.97 -1.62 14.26
C GLY A 64 -24.51 -2.73 15.20
N GLY A 65 -23.31 -2.61 15.78
CA GLY A 65 -22.80 -3.57 16.77
C GLY A 65 -23.65 -3.62 18.05
N LEU A 66 -24.14 -2.48 18.54
CA LEU A 66 -25.03 -2.41 19.71
C LEU A 66 -26.32 -3.19 19.51
N ALA A 67 -26.91 -3.17 18.31
CA ALA A 67 -28.12 -3.93 17.99
C ALA A 67 -27.94 -5.46 18.20
N PHE A 68 -26.71 -5.95 18.10
CA PHE A 68 -26.34 -7.35 18.32
C PHE A 68 -25.65 -7.60 19.67
N GLY A 69 -25.60 -6.60 20.58
CA GLY A 69 -24.89 -6.71 21.85
C GLY A 69 -23.35 -6.75 21.72
N GLN A 70 -22.81 -6.31 20.58
CA GLN A 70 -21.38 -6.39 20.24
C GLN A 70 -20.81 -4.98 19.92
N PRO A 71 -20.71 -4.08 20.92
CA PRO A 71 -20.25 -2.71 20.70
C PRO A 71 -18.81 -2.63 20.17
N HIS A 72 -17.95 -3.61 20.49
CA HIS A 72 -16.53 -3.62 20.12
C HIS A 72 -16.26 -3.91 18.63
N LEU A 73 -17.31 -4.12 17.82
CA LEU A 73 -17.20 -4.44 16.39
C LEU A 73 -16.44 -3.35 15.62
N ALA A 74 -16.72 -2.08 15.90
CA ALA A 74 -15.99 -0.94 15.33
C ALA A 74 -14.47 -1.04 15.53
N LEU A 75 -14.03 -1.48 16.72
CA LEU A 75 -12.60 -1.61 17.04
C LEU A 75 -11.94 -2.75 16.27
N VAL A 76 -12.56 -3.93 16.26
CA VAL A 76 -12.02 -5.10 15.53
C VAL A 76 -11.91 -4.82 14.05
N TYR A 77 -13.00 -4.30 13.45
CA TYR A 77 -13.08 -4.10 12.01
C TYR A 77 -12.02 -3.11 11.54
N THR A 78 -11.87 -1.99 12.26
CA THR A 78 -10.89 -0.96 11.89
C THR A 78 -9.46 -1.39 12.18
N SER A 79 -9.20 -2.14 13.27
CA SER A 79 -7.89 -2.76 13.49
C SER A 79 -7.52 -3.73 12.38
N LEU A 80 -8.46 -4.57 11.91
CA LEU A 80 -8.22 -5.47 10.78
C LEU A 80 -7.97 -4.73 9.48
N LEU A 81 -8.81 -3.75 9.15
CA LEU A 81 -8.69 -2.97 7.94
C LEU A 81 -7.30 -2.31 7.87
N VAL A 82 -6.88 -1.67 8.95
CA VAL A 82 -5.57 -1.02 9.04
C VAL A 82 -4.42 -2.03 9.02
N SER A 83 -4.55 -3.18 9.69
CA SER A 83 -3.53 -4.25 9.61
C SER A 83 -3.39 -4.82 8.20
N LEU A 84 -4.49 -4.98 7.46
CA LEU A 84 -4.46 -5.44 6.07
C LEU A 84 -3.82 -4.39 5.16
N LEU A 85 -4.26 -3.14 5.24
CA LEU A 85 -3.65 -2.04 4.47
C LEU A 85 -2.16 -1.90 4.81
N GLY A 86 -1.80 -2.02 6.08
CA GLY A 86 -0.42 -2.01 6.56
C GLY A 86 0.42 -3.18 6.04
N LEU A 87 -0.15 -4.38 5.91
CA LEU A 87 0.53 -5.53 5.30
C LEU A 87 0.80 -5.28 3.81
N PHE A 88 -0.20 -4.82 3.07
CA PHE A 88 -0.07 -4.55 1.63
C PHE A 88 0.91 -3.42 1.35
N TYR A 89 0.71 -2.25 1.98
CA TYR A 89 1.59 -1.11 1.81
C TYR A 89 3.00 -1.42 2.33
N GLY A 90 3.08 -2.10 3.49
CA GLY A 90 4.34 -2.54 4.08
C GLY A 90 5.15 -3.43 3.15
N PHE A 91 4.52 -4.36 2.43
CA PHE A 91 5.23 -5.28 1.54
C PHE A 91 5.95 -4.54 0.41
N PHE A 92 5.22 -3.71 -0.34
CA PHE A 92 5.82 -2.94 -1.44
C PHE A 92 6.83 -1.91 -0.93
N TYR A 93 6.53 -1.27 0.19
CA TYR A 93 7.41 -0.26 0.75
C TYR A 93 8.70 -0.86 1.30
N VAL A 94 8.65 -2.02 1.96
CA VAL A 94 9.85 -2.75 2.40
C VAL A 94 10.68 -3.14 1.19
N ILE A 95 10.09 -3.70 0.13
CA ILE A 95 10.80 -4.00 -1.12
C ILE A 95 11.53 -2.76 -1.66
N SER A 96 10.81 -1.64 -1.78
CA SER A 96 11.36 -0.39 -2.30
C SER A 96 12.47 0.17 -1.41
N ALA A 97 12.29 0.15 -0.09
CA ALA A 97 13.21 0.75 0.87
C ALA A 97 14.43 -0.14 1.19
N PHE A 98 14.31 -1.46 1.04
CA PHE A 98 15.37 -2.40 1.44
C PHE A 98 16.22 -2.83 0.25
N TYR A 99 15.60 -3.08 -0.91
CA TYR A 99 16.28 -3.67 -2.07
C TYR A 99 16.55 -2.67 -3.20
N PHE A 100 15.67 -1.68 -3.40
CA PHE A 100 15.78 -0.72 -4.51
C PHE A 100 16.31 0.66 -4.12
N SER A 101 16.66 0.84 -2.85
CA SER A 101 17.20 2.09 -2.35
C SER A 101 18.69 2.25 -2.70
N THR A 102 19.11 3.48 -2.99
CA THR A 102 20.49 3.81 -3.39
C THR A 102 21.44 4.05 -2.20
N ASP A 103 20.94 3.96 -0.97
CA ASP A 103 21.67 4.21 0.27
C ASP A 103 22.57 3.05 0.68
N LEU A 104 22.24 1.83 0.27
CA LEU A 104 22.90 0.63 0.78
C LEU A 104 24.40 0.53 0.46
N PRO A 105 24.90 0.92 -0.73
CA PRO A 105 26.34 0.98 -1.00
C PRO A 105 27.10 1.96 -0.10
N VAL A 106 26.42 2.97 0.44
CA VAL A 106 27.00 3.95 1.40
C VAL A 106 26.94 3.41 2.83
N LEU A 107 25.91 2.62 3.17
CA LEU A 107 25.71 2.08 4.51
C LEU A 107 26.57 0.84 4.82
N LEU A 108 26.81 -0.03 3.81
CA LEU A 108 27.61 -1.25 3.98
C LEU A 108 29.06 -1.04 4.45
N PRO A 109 29.82 -0.04 3.97
CA PRO A 109 31.20 0.18 4.43
C PRO A 109 31.30 0.86 5.81
N LEU A 110 30.19 1.35 6.37
CA LEU A 110 30.19 1.98 7.69
C LEU A 110 30.27 0.91 8.80
N PRO A 111 30.81 1.26 9.99
CA PRO A 111 30.89 0.36 11.14
C PRO A 111 29.51 0.20 11.83
N LEU A 112 28.53 -0.25 11.05
CA LEU A 112 27.14 -0.53 11.42
C LEU A 112 26.88 -2.02 11.27
N THR A 113 26.19 -2.59 12.24
CA THR A 113 25.73 -3.97 12.14
C THR A 113 24.54 -4.08 11.18
N ALA A 114 24.36 -5.22 10.53
CA ALA A 114 23.21 -5.44 9.65
C ALA A 114 21.86 -5.27 10.37
N GLY A 115 21.82 -5.63 11.66
CA GLY A 115 20.66 -5.41 12.52
C GLY A 115 20.34 -3.93 12.72
N GLU A 116 21.35 -3.07 12.88
CA GLU A 116 21.16 -1.62 13.00
C GLU A 116 20.65 -1.01 11.69
N ILE A 117 21.20 -1.42 10.54
CA ILE A 117 20.75 -0.93 9.21
C ILE A 117 19.29 -1.33 8.97
N LEU A 118 18.96 -2.59 9.23
CA LEU A 118 17.63 -3.12 9.05
C LEU A 118 16.60 -2.52 9.99
N GLY A 119 16.93 -2.44 11.28
CA GLY A 119 16.05 -1.83 12.27
C GLY A 119 15.80 -0.35 11.95
N ALA A 120 16.81 0.38 11.48
CA ALA A 120 16.66 1.78 11.12
C ALA A 120 15.76 1.94 9.87
N LYS A 121 15.97 1.13 8.83
CA LYS A 121 15.10 1.12 7.64
C LYS A 121 13.67 0.70 7.95
N LEU A 122 13.49 -0.34 8.77
CA LEU A 122 12.18 -0.78 9.21
C LEU A 122 11.49 0.31 10.04
N GLY A 123 12.23 1.02 10.89
CA GLY A 123 11.73 2.17 11.63
C GLY A 123 11.21 3.29 10.72
N VAL A 124 11.91 3.58 9.61
CA VAL A 124 11.45 4.58 8.63
C VAL A 124 10.13 4.16 7.99
N VAL A 125 10.03 2.88 7.59
CA VAL A 125 8.80 2.30 7.02
C VAL A 125 7.65 2.35 8.05
N LEU A 126 7.92 1.94 9.28
CA LEU A 126 6.97 1.93 10.39
C LEU A 126 6.45 3.34 10.72
N THR A 127 7.32 4.36 10.64
CA THR A 127 6.94 5.77 10.85
C THR A 127 5.95 6.25 9.80
N GLY A 128 6.19 5.90 8.53
CA GLY A 128 5.24 6.20 7.45
C GLY A 128 3.89 5.51 7.66
N GLN A 129 3.91 4.26 8.14
CA GLN A 129 2.68 3.54 8.49
C GLN A 129 1.92 4.19 9.64
N TYR A 130 2.58 4.69 10.68
CA TYR A 130 1.88 5.39 11.76
C TYR A 130 1.12 6.61 11.27
N VAL A 131 1.71 7.40 10.35
CA VAL A 131 1.01 8.55 9.76
C VAL A 131 -0.23 8.11 9.01
N ALA A 132 -0.14 7.06 8.18
CA ALA A 132 -1.30 6.53 7.46
C ALA A 132 -2.37 5.95 8.41
N ASN A 133 -1.94 5.20 9.42
CA ASN A 133 -2.84 4.58 10.40
C ASN A 133 -3.55 5.64 11.26
N ALA A 134 -2.88 6.75 11.58
CA ALA A 134 -3.45 7.85 12.35
C ALA A 134 -4.70 8.44 11.66
N LEU A 135 -4.68 8.55 10.33
CA LEU A 135 -5.79 9.11 9.56
C LEU A 135 -7.10 8.31 9.68
N VAL A 136 -7.00 7.02 9.98
CA VAL A 136 -8.14 6.11 10.11
C VAL A 136 -8.44 5.78 11.57
N LEU A 137 -7.43 5.36 12.34
CA LEU A 137 -7.63 4.88 13.72
C LEU A 137 -8.03 6.00 14.67
N ILE A 138 -7.43 7.20 14.57
CA ILE A 138 -7.72 8.30 15.49
C ILE A 138 -9.20 8.71 15.43
N PRO A 139 -9.79 9.09 14.27
CA PRO A 139 -11.18 9.49 14.22
C PRO A 139 -12.14 8.36 14.65
N VAL A 140 -11.82 7.11 14.31
CA VAL A 140 -12.64 5.95 14.70
C VAL A 140 -12.64 5.77 16.22
N TRP A 141 -11.46 5.73 16.84
CA TRP A 141 -11.34 5.46 18.27
C TRP A 141 -11.85 6.62 19.12
N LEU A 142 -11.71 7.86 18.64
CA LEU A 142 -12.33 9.01 19.28
C LEU A 142 -13.86 8.91 19.25
N LYS A 143 -14.48 8.66 18.08
CA LYS A 143 -15.93 8.51 17.98
C LYS A 143 -16.43 7.33 18.81
N TYR A 144 -15.75 6.19 18.76
CA TYR A 144 -16.05 5.04 19.61
C TYR A 144 -16.00 5.40 21.10
N GLY A 145 -14.93 6.05 21.54
CA GLY A 145 -14.75 6.42 22.95
C GLY A 145 -15.82 7.40 23.46
N LEU A 146 -16.27 8.32 22.60
CA LEU A 146 -17.39 9.23 22.89
C LEU A 146 -18.71 8.49 23.03
N LEU A 147 -19.02 7.57 22.11
CA LEU A 147 -20.27 6.80 22.13
C LEU A 147 -20.32 5.81 23.30
N ALA A 148 -19.22 5.09 23.53
CA ALA A 148 -19.08 4.11 24.60
C ALA A 148 -18.78 4.73 25.98
N LYS A 149 -18.67 6.06 26.09
CA LYS A 149 -18.36 6.81 27.32
C LYS A 149 -17.17 6.23 28.08
N THR A 150 -16.09 5.95 27.36
CA THR A 150 -14.91 5.27 27.92
C THR A 150 -14.03 6.20 28.76
N GLY A 151 -13.45 5.69 29.84
CA GLY A 151 -12.52 6.44 30.70
C GLY A 151 -11.06 6.45 30.23
N ILE A 152 -10.16 6.97 31.07
CA ILE A 152 -8.71 7.16 30.79
C ILE A 152 -8.00 5.84 30.42
N SER A 153 -8.44 4.70 30.98
CA SER A 153 -7.85 3.38 30.67
C SER A 153 -7.97 3.02 29.18
N PHE A 154 -9.04 3.46 28.52
CA PHE A 154 -9.22 3.26 27.08
C PHE A 154 -8.19 4.07 26.29
N LEU A 155 -7.94 5.33 26.66
CA LEU A 155 -6.97 6.18 25.97
C LEU A 155 -5.54 5.61 26.07
N LEU A 156 -5.16 5.12 27.24
CA LEU A 156 -3.87 4.44 27.45
C LEU A 156 -3.78 3.17 26.60
N SER A 157 -4.82 2.35 26.61
CA SER A 157 -4.88 1.13 25.80
C SER A 157 -4.82 1.45 24.30
N ALA A 158 -5.58 2.44 23.83
CA ALA A 158 -5.56 2.91 22.45
C ALA A 158 -4.17 3.37 22.02
N ALA A 159 -3.45 4.13 22.85
CA ALA A 159 -2.09 4.55 22.56
C ALA A 159 -1.13 3.37 22.42
N LEU A 160 -1.20 2.37 23.31
CA LEU A 160 -0.36 1.17 23.23
C LEU A 160 -0.72 0.30 22.02
N VAL A 161 -2.01 0.15 21.71
CA VAL A 161 -2.47 -0.54 20.50
C VAL A 161 -1.98 0.19 19.25
N PHE A 162 -2.03 1.52 19.21
CA PHE A 162 -1.58 2.31 18.05
C PHE A 162 -0.15 1.98 17.64
N PHE A 163 0.76 1.89 18.61
CA PHE A 163 2.17 1.60 18.36
C PHE A 163 2.43 0.12 18.07
N SER A 164 1.64 -0.79 18.65
CA SER A 164 1.90 -2.23 18.49
C SER A 164 1.21 -2.86 17.27
N LEU A 165 0.02 -2.37 16.90
CA LEU A 165 -0.81 -2.95 15.86
C LEU A 165 -0.12 -3.10 14.48
N PRO A 166 0.66 -2.12 13.96
CA PRO A 166 1.30 -2.27 12.65
C PRO A 166 2.54 -3.16 12.66
N ILE A 167 3.11 -3.48 13.83
CA ILE A 167 4.37 -4.23 13.93
C ILE A 167 4.24 -5.62 13.32
N ILE A 168 3.18 -6.36 13.67
CA ILE A 168 2.97 -7.74 13.19
C ILE A 168 2.72 -7.76 11.66
N PRO A 169 1.79 -6.95 11.10
CA PRO A 169 1.63 -6.84 9.65
C PRO A 169 2.92 -6.48 8.91
N LEU A 170 3.70 -5.54 9.45
CA LEU A 170 4.94 -5.10 8.84
C LEU A 170 6.03 -6.19 8.87
N VAL A 171 6.12 -6.96 9.96
CA VAL A 171 7.03 -8.10 10.05
C VAL A 171 6.65 -9.17 9.02
N ILE A 172 5.36 -9.52 8.91
CA ILE A 172 4.88 -10.48 7.90
C ILE A 172 5.23 -9.98 6.50
N ALA A 173 4.92 -8.73 6.20
CA ALA A 173 5.27 -8.09 4.94
C ALA A 173 6.78 -8.13 4.65
N SER A 174 7.60 -7.88 5.68
CA SER A 174 9.06 -7.93 5.57
C SER A 174 9.57 -9.35 5.29
N LEU A 175 9.05 -10.35 5.99
CA LEU A 175 9.43 -11.75 5.77
C LEU A 175 9.03 -12.23 4.38
N LEU A 176 7.83 -11.89 3.91
CA LEU A 176 7.38 -12.19 2.55
C LEU A 176 8.27 -11.50 1.50
N SER A 177 8.66 -10.25 1.75
CA SER A 177 9.57 -9.50 0.87
C SER A 177 10.94 -10.16 0.77
N VAL A 178 11.50 -10.58 1.91
CA VAL A 178 12.78 -11.30 1.96
C VAL A 178 12.69 -12.64 1.22
N LEU A 179 11.60 -13.39 1.42
CA LEU A 179 11.38 -14.67 0.75
C LEU A 179 11.30 -14.47 -0.77
N LEU A 180 10.49 -13.53 -1.24
CA LEU A 180 10.38 -13.20 -2.66
C LEU A 180 11.75 -12.83 -3.24
N MET A 181 12.46 -11.92 -2.57
CA MET A 181 13.74 -11.41 -3.07
C MET A 181 14.84 -12.46 -3.06
N ARG A 182 14.79 -13.44 -2.16
CA ARG A 182 15.68 -14.59 -2.21
C ARG A 182 15.55 -15.30 -3.55
N PHE A 183 14.35 -15.62 -4.00
CA PHE A 183 14.15 -16.31 -5.29
C PHE A 183 14.43 -15.41 -6.49
N VAL A 184 14.03 -14.14 -6.42
CA VAL A 184 14.24 -13.16 -7.50
C VAL A 184 15.73 -12.92 -7.75
N ASN A 185 16.54 -12.79 -6.68
CA ASN A 185 17.96 -12.45 -6.78
C ASN A 185 18.82 -13.59 -7.34
N LEU A 186 18.33 -14.83 -7.34
CA LEU A 186 18.99 -15.97 -7.98
C LEU A 186 18.87 -15.97 -9.51
N SER A 187 17.96 -15.18 -10.08
CA SER A 187 17.66 -15.19 -11.51
C SER A 187 18.41 -14.11 -12.30
N ARG A 188 18.61 -14.36 -13.60
CA ARG A 188 19.15 -13.37 -14.56
C ARG A 188 18.16 -12.25 -14.91
N HIS A 189 16.86 -12.42 -14.61
CA HIS A 189 15.80 -11.46 -14.94
C HIS A 189 15.19 -10.82 -13.67
N LYS A 190 16.06 -10.40 -12.73
CA LYS A 190 15.68 -9.88 -11.40
C LYS A 190 14.58 -8.82 -11.46
N ASP A 191 14.71 -7.84 -12.35
CA ASP A 191 13.73 -6.74 -12.47
C ASP A 191 12.32 -7.24 -12.81
N LYS A 192 12.22 -8.15 -13.79
CA LYS A 192 10.93 -8.69 -14.24
C LYS A 192 10.31 -9.60 -13.20
N LEU A 193 11.13 -10.45 -12.55
CA LEU A 193 10.64 -11.37 -11.53
C LEU A 193 10.26 -10.66 -10.24
N SER A 194 10.93 -9.56 -9.89
CA SER A 194 10.50 -8.71 -8.77
C SER A 194 9.12 -8.12 -9.04
N LEU A 195 8.90 -7.61 -10.26
CA LEU A 195 7.62 -7.06 -10.67
C LEU A 195 6.52 -8.13 -10.68
N ILE A 196 6.73 -9.24 -11.40
CA ILE A 196 5.74 -10.33 -11.53
C ILE A 196 5.49 -11.00 -10.18
N GLY A 197 6.52 -11.27 -9.40
CA GLY A 197 6.39 -11.91 -8.09
C GLY A 197 5.69 -11.03 -7.06
N GLY A 198 5.90 -9.71 -7.10
CA GLY A 198 5.13 -8.77 -6.27
C GLY A 198 3.64 -8.80 -6.62
N PHE A 199 3.29 -8.82 -7.91
CA PHE A 199 1.90 -8.95 -8.36
C PHE A 199 1.29 -10.32 -8.06
N LEU A 200 2.05 -11.40 -8.26
CA LEU A 200 1.59 -12.75 -7.97
C LEU A 200 1.28 -12.91 -6.47
N LEU A 201 2.16 -12.41 -5.60
CA LEU A 201 1.90 -12.44 -4.17
C LEU A 201 0.65 -11.65 -3.80
N PHE A 202 0.43 -10.48 -4.43
CA PHE A 202 -0.80 -9.72 -4.26
C PHE A 202 -2.02 -10.57 -4.63
N VAL A 203 -2.03 -11.17 -5.83
CA VAL A 203 -3.13 -12.03 -6.29
C VAL A 203 -3.34 -13.23 -5.37
N VAL A 204 -2.28 -13.85 -4.84
CA VAL A 204 -2.39 -15.00 -3.93
C VAL A 204 -2.98 -14.59 -2.58
N VAL A 205 -2.50 -13.51 -1.96
CA VAL A 205 -3.01 -13.04 -0.66
C VAL A 205 -4.48 -12.65 -0.78
N ILE A 206 -4.82 -11.98 -1.87
CA ILE A 206 -6.18 -11.58 -2.18
C ILE A 206 -7.08 -12.78 -2.54
N GLY A 207 -6.61 -13.68 -3.40
CA GLY A 207 -7.35 -14.86 -3.81
C GLY A 207 -7.63 -15.78 -2.62
N PHE A 208 -6.68 -15.90 -1.69
CA PHE A 208 -6.86 -16.62 -0.43
C PHE A 208 -7.92 -15.94 0.45
N GLN A 209 -7.94 -14.61 0.54
CA GLN A 209 -8.99 -13.88 1.26
C GLN A 209 -10.38 -14.12 0.67
N VAL A 210 -10.51 -14.10 -0.66
CA VAL A 210 -11.77 -14.40 -1.35
C VAL A 210 -12.17 -15.86 -1.12
N TRP A 211 -11.23 -16.79 -1.19
CA TRP A 211 -11.48 -18.22 -0.93
C TRP A 211 -12.01 -18.46 0.49
N LEU A 212 -11.36 -17.88 1.51
CA LEU A 212 -11.81 -17.95 2.90
C LEU A 212 -13.22 -17.39 3.11
N ARG A 213 -13.57 -16.32 2.39
CA ARG A 213 -14.88 -15.67 2.51
C ARG A 213 -15.99 -16.41 1.76
N THR A 214 -15.66 -17.08 0.66
CA THR A 214 -16.61 -17.84 -0.17
C THR A 214 -16.84 -19.25 0.36
N HIS A 215 -15.93 -19.77 1.18
CA HIS A 215 -16.03 -21.07 1.86
C HIS A 215 -15.95 -20.87 3.38
N PRO A 216 -16.96 -20.23 4.01
CA PRO A 216 -16.99 -20.14 5.46
C PRO A 216 -17.08 -21.57 6.04
N GLU A 217 -16.12 -21.95 6.88
CA GLU A 217 -16.21 -23.17 7.68
C GLU A 217 -17.33 -22.97 8.73
N GLY A 218 -18.49 -23.59 8.52
CA GLY A 218 -19.55 -23.72 9.54
C GLY A 218 -20.98 -23.60 9.01
N ASP A 219 -21.93 -24.25 9.70
CA ASP A 219 -23.35 -24.17 9.40
C ASP A 219 -23.89 -22.73 9.56
N PRO A 220 -24.78 -22.26 8.66
CA PRO A 220 -25.44 -20.95 8.78
C PRO A 220 -26.17 -20.75 10.11
N GLU A 221 -26.73 -21.82 10.69
CA GLU A 221 -27.38 -21.79 12.01
C GLU A 221 -26.36 -21.67 13.16
N ALA A 222 -25.16 -22.24 13.01
CA ALA A 222 -24.06 -22.04 13.95
C ALA A 222 -23.55 -20.59 13.90
N LEU A 223 -23.56 -19.95 12.74
CA LEU A 223 -23.23 -18.53 12.61
C LEU A 223 -24.31 -17.62 13.24
N LEU A 224 -25.59 -17.95 13.09
CA LEU A 224 -26.69 -17.22 13.73
C LEU A 224 -26.65 -17.35 15.26
N THR A 225 -26.33 -18.54 15.79
CA THR A 225 -26.16 -18.74 17.24
C THR A 225 -24.91 -18.04 17.79
N ILE A 226 -23.83 -17.92 17.02
CA ILE A 226 -22.65 -17.11 17.36
C ILE A 226 -22.96 -15.60 17.27
N MET A 227 -23.81 -15.18 16.33
CA MET A 227 -24.28 -13.81 16.18
C MET A 227 -25.22 -13.37 17.31
N LEU A 228 -26.13 -14.26 17.73
CA LEU A 228 -27.16 -14.04 18.75
C LEU A 228 -26.70 -14.40 20.18
N GLY A 229 -25.59 -15.13 20.32
CA GLY A 229 -25.01 -15.47 21.61
C GLY A 229 -24.50 -14.23 22.35
N GLN A 230 -24.83 -14.11 23.64
CA GLN A 230 -24.32 -13.04 24.50
C GLN A 230 -22.80 -13.18 24.70
N GLY A 231 -22.03 -12.57 23.81
CA GLY A 231 -20.58 -12.53 23.84
C GLY A 231 -20.03 -12.05 22.50
N ASP A 232 -18.76 -11.66 22.48
CA ASP A 232 -17.96 -11.24 21.30
C ASP A 232 -17.92 -12.26 20.14
N GLY A 233 -19.04 -12.79 19.65
CA GLY A 233 -19.12 -13.88 18.69
C GLY A 233 -18.65 -13.48 17.30
N LEU A 234 -19.15 -12.36 16.76
CA LEU A 234 -18.69 -11.82 15.48
C LEU A 234 -17.26 -11.34 15.59
N VAL A 235 -16.94 -10.69 16.70
CA VAL A 235 -15.60 -10.24 17.07
C VAL A 235 -14.60 -11.42 17.04
N ARG A 236 -14.96 -12.60 17.56
CA ARG A 236 -14.14 -13.83 17.50
C ARG A 236 -14.04 -14.44 16.11
N LEU A 237 -15.14 -14.48 15.37
CA LEU A 237 -15.18 -15.03 14.00
C LEU A 237 -14.26 -14.23 13.07
N ILE A 238 -14.38 -12.90 13.15
CA ILE A 238 -13.56 -11.93 12.42
C ILE A 238 -12.09 -11.98 12.91
N GLY A 239 -11.88 -12.19 14.20
CA GLY A 239 -10.57 -12.30 14.84
C GLY A 239 -9.81 -13.61 14.59
N ARG A 240 -10.46 -14.70 14.15
CA ARG A 240 -9.83 -16.02 13.94
C ARG A 240 -8.74 -15.99 12.85
N TYR A 241 -8.92 -15.16 11.83
CA TYR A 241 -7.97 -15.03 10.71
C TYR A 241 -6.78 -14.11 11.01
N PHE A 242 -6.95 -13.18 11.95
CA PHE A 242 -5.87 -12.30 12.39
C PHE A 242 -6.05 -11.95 13.88
N PRO A 243 -5.58 -12.85 14.78
CA PRO A 243 -5.70 -12.69 16.23
C PRO A 243 -5.22 -11.35 16.81
N PRO A 244 -4.19 -10.67 16.26
CA PRO A 244 -3.76 -9.38 16.80
C PRO A 244 -4.84 -8.29 16.79
N ALA A 245 -5.73 -8.28 15.80
CA ALA A 245 -6.83 -7.31 15.77
C ALA A 245 -7.88 -7.59 16.86
N LEU A 246 -8.07 -8.87 17.21
CA LEU A 246 -8.94 -9.28 18.32
C LEU A 246 -8.34 -8.91 19.68
N TRP A 247 -7.03 -9.10 19.84
CA TRP A 247 -6.34 -8.67 21.06
C TRP A 247 -6.36 -7.15 21.21
N ALA A 248 -6.14 -6.41 20.12
CA ALA A 248 -6.25 -4.96 20.09
C ALA A 248 -7.64 -4.47 20.51
N SER A 249 -8.70 -5.00 19.89
CA SER A 249 -10.07 -4.58 20.19
C SER A 249 -10.47 -4.90 21.63
N ARG A 250 -10.10 -6.08 22.15
CA ARG A 250 -10.41 -6.48 23.52
C ARG A 250 -9.58 -5.72 24.55
N ALA A 251 -8.33 -5.42 24.24
CA ALA A 251 -7.49 -4.60 25.10
C ALA A 251 -8.08 -3.21 25.30
N MET A 252 -8.70 -2.66 24.26
CA MET A 252 -9.37 -1.37 24.30
C MET A 252 -10.79 -1.47 24.89
N GLY A 253 -11.62 -2.39 24.39
CA GLY A 253 -13.00 -2.57 24.81
C GLY A 253 -13.17 -2.97 26.27
N TYR A 254 -12.24 -3.77 26.79
CA TYR A 254 -12.21 -4.21 28.19
C TYR A 254 -11.09 -3.57 29.00
N SER A 255 -10.64 -2.36 28.65
CA SER A 255 -9.53 -1.67 29.33
C SER A 255 -9.76 -1.42 30.83
N HIS A 256 -11.02 -1.45 31.26
CA HIS A 256 -11.45 -1.33 32.66
C HIS A 256 -11.34 -2.65 33.45
N LEU A 257 -11.18 -3.79 32.78
CA LEU A 257 -11.00 -5.10 33.40
C LEU A 257 -9.56 -5.59 33.23
N GLY A 258 -9.10 -6.46 34.13
CA GLY A 258 -7.81 -7.16 33.99
C GLY A 258 -7.69 -7.98 32.68
N ARG A 259 -8.83 -8.44 32.13
CA ARG A 259 -8.87 -9.13 30.83
C ARG A 259 -8.42 -8.24 29.67
N GLY A 260 -8.64 -6.93 29.71
CA GLY A 260 -8.14 -6.01 28.69
C GLY A 260 -6.61 -5.97 28.68
N TRP A 261 -5.99 -5.82 29.84
CA TRP A 261 -4.54 -5.80 30.00
C TRP A 261 -3.86 -7.13 29.65
N LEU A 262 -4.53 -8.26 29.87
CA LEU A 262 -4.05 -9.55 29.40
C LEU A 262 -4.00 -9.62 27.87
N ASN A 263 -5.03 -9.12 27.17
CA ASN A 263 -5.03 -9.05 25.71
C ASN A 263 -3.96 -8.07 25.19
N MET A 264 -3.72 -6.96 25.90
CA MET A 264 -2.61 -6.06 25.61
C MET A 264 -1.26 -6.79 25.72
N ALA A 265 -1.07 -7.60 26.78
CA ALA A 265 0.14 -8.40 26.95
C ALA A 265 0.33 -9.40 25.82
N TYR A 266 -0.74 -10.05 25.33
CA TYR A 266 -0.66 -10.92 24.15
C TYR A 266 -0.24 -10.15 22.89
N LEU A 267 -0.80 -8.97 22.65
CA LEU A 267 -0.45 -8.13 21.50
C LEU A 267 1.01 -7.66 21.54
N LEU A 268 1.47 -7.17 22.69
CA LEU A 268 2.84 -6.71 22.89
C LEU A 268 3.83 -7.87 22.82
N GLY A 269 3.52 -9.00 23.46
CA GLY A 269 4.32 -10.21 23.43
C GLY A 269 4.47 -10.77 22.01
N ALA A 270 3.37 -10.86 21.26
CA ALA A 270 3.39 -11.30 19.87
C ALA A 270 4.17 -10.32 18.97
N SER A 271 4.04 -9.01 19.20
CA SER A 271 4.79 -7.98 18.45
C SER A 271 6.30 -8.08 18.73
N ALA A 272 6.68 -8.26 19.99
CA ALA A 272 8.08 -8.46 20.38
C ALA A 272 8.65 -9.76 19.79
N ALA A 273 7.90 -10.86 19.85
CA ALA A 273 8.28 -12.13 19.24
C ALA A 273 8.46 -11.99 17.72
N ALA A 274 7.53 -11.31 17.03
CA ALA A 274 7.60 -11.07 15.60
C ALA A 274 8.86 -10.27 15.22
N LEU A 275 9.17 -9.20 15.95
CA LEU A 275 10.42 -8.44 15.75
C LEU A 275 11.67 -9.29 16.02
N GLY A 276 11.63 -10.16 17.03
CA GLY A 276 12.70 -11.12 17.32
C GLY A 276 12.94 -12.08 16.15
N VAL A 277 11.88 -12.70 15.62
CA VAL A 277 11.94 -13.58 14.43
C VAL A 277 12.53 -12.83 13.24
N LEU A 278 12.03 -11.61 12.97
CA LEU A 278 12.52 -10.81 11.87
C LEU A 278 14.01 -10.51 12.00
N TYR A 279 14.47 -10.12 13.19
CA TYR A 279 15.88 -9.84 13.48
C TYR A 279 16.78 -11.07 13.24
N LEU A 280 16.33 -12.27 13.64
CA LEU A 280 17.05 -13.52 13.43
C LEU A 280 17.11 -13.91 11.95
N THR A 281 15.98 -13.85 11.24
CA THR A 281 15.91 -14.13 9.79
C THR A 281 16.73 -13.14 9.00
N ALA A 282 16.65 -11.86 9.37
CA ALA A 282 17.43 -10.77 8.80
C ALA A 282 18.93 -11.03 8.83
N LYS A 283 19.47 -11.36 10.01
CA LYS A 283 20.91 -11.57 10.19
C LYS A 283 21.46 -12.68 9.27
N ARG A 284 20.68 -13.74 9.04
CA ARG A 284 21.11 -14.90 8.24
C ARG A 284 20.84 -14.76 6.75
N VAL A 285 19.65 -14.30 6.38
CA VAL A 285 19.14 -14.38 5.00
C VAL A 285 19.29 -13.06 4.26
N PHE A 286 19.13 -11.93 4.95
CA PHE A 286 19.03 -10.62 4.29
C PHE A 286 20.36 -10.17 3.68
N ILE A 287 21.46 -10.25 4.45
CA ILE A 287 22.79 -9.84 3.98
C ILE A 287 23.18 -10.65 2.73
N GLN A 288 22.98 -11.97 2.77
CA GLN A 288 23.25 -12.85 1.64
C GLN A 288 22.39 -12.49 0.43
N SER A 289 21.09 -12.24 0.64
CA SER A 289 20.18 -11.85 -0.45
C SER A 289 20.54 -10.52 -1.08
N LEU A 290 21.05 -9.56 -0.30
CA LEU A 290 21.44 -8.24 -0.79
C LEU A 290 22.78 -8.23 -1.52
N LEU A 291 23.77 -8.96 -1.01
CA LEU A 291 25.04 -9.14 -1.70
C LEU A 291 24.86 -9.89 -3.02
N ALA A 292 24.06 -10.97 -3.03
CA ALA A 292 23.70 -11.69 -4.26
C ALA A 292 22.90 -10.84 -5.26
N GLY A 293 22.17 -9.83 -4.78
CA GLY A 293 21.47 -8.85 -5.61
C GLY A 293 22.43 -7.87 -6.30
N GLN A 294 23.47 -7.44 -5.59
CA GLN A 294 24.46 -6.45 -6.04
C GLN A 294 25.63 -7.04 -6.82
N GLU A 295 25.85 -8.36 -6.76
CA GLU A 295 26.75 -9.04 -7.67
C GLU A 295 26.29 -8.82 -9.11
N VAL A 296 26.98 -7.88 -9.77
CA VAL A 296 26.88 -7.69 -11.21
C VAL A 296 27.40 -8.96 -11.83
N ASP A 297 26.48 -9.78 -12.36
CA ASP A 297 26.80 -10.91 -13.19
C ASP A 297 27.80 -10.40 -14.24
N ARG A 298 29.05 -10.87 -14.19
CA ARG A 298 30.11 -10.59 -15.19
C ARG A 298 29.76 -11.28 -16.50
N GLY A 299 28.52 -11.12 -16.96
CA GLY A 299 28.01 -11.64 -18.21
C GLY A 299 28.82 -11.03 -19.33
N LYS A 300 29.54 -11.89 -20.07
CA LYS A 300 30.28 -11.61 -21.30
C LYS A 300 29.68 -10.40 -22.00
N ARG A 301 30.46 -9.32 -22.17
CA ARG A 301 30.10 -8.14 -22.96
C ARG A 301 29.55 -8.61 -24.30
N LYS A 302 28.23 -8.72 -24.43
CA LYS A 302 27.59 -9.01 -25.71
C LYS A 302 27.92 -7.81 -26.59
N ARG A 303 28.67 -8.03 -27.66
CA ARG A 303 28.79 -7.06 -28.76
C ARG A 303 27.36 -6.69 -29.14
N VAL A 304 26.97 -5.47 -28.83
CA VAL A 304 25.69 -4.94 -29.29
C VAL A 304 25.84 -4.81 -30.79
N SER A 305 25.25 -5.75 -31.52
CA SER A 305 25.08 -5.60 -32.96
C SER A 305 24.26 -4.34 -33.19
N LEU A 306 24.86 -3.35 -33.87
CA LEU A 306 24.19 -2.16 -34.38
C LEU A 306 23.34 -2.49 -35.61
N ALA A 307 22.77 -3.71 -35.69
CA ALA A 307 21.82 -4.05 -36.73
C ALA A 307 20.75 -2.96 -36.80
N ALA A 308 20.48 -2.50 -38.03
CA ALA A 308 19.55 -1.42 -38.33
C ALA A 308 18.18 -1.71 -37.69
N ARG A 309 17.99 -1.21 -36.47
CA ARG A 309 16.67 -1.20 -35.85
C ARG A 309 15.81 -0.30 -36.71
N ALA A 310 14.59 -0.74 -36.99
CA ALA A 310 13.59 0.03 -37.71
C ALA A 310 13.62 1.51 -37.27
N VAL A 311 13.78 2.41 -38.22
CA VAL A 311 13.78 3.86 -37.99
C VAL A 311 12.40 4.20 -37.42
N ARG A 312 12.37 4.69 -36.19
CA ARG A 312 11.14 5.08 -35.48
C ARG A 312 11.13 6.60 -35.32
N PRO A 313 9.94 7.24 -35.31
CA PRO A 313 9.82 8.62 -34.92
C PRO A 313 10.48 8.85 -33.55
N ALA A 314 11.22 9.97 -33.40
CA ALA A 314 12.00 10.24 -32.20
C ALA A 314 11.14 10.18 -30.91
N VAL A 315 9.93 10.75 -30.97
CA VAL A 315 8.96 10.75 -29.85
C VAL A 315 8.56 9.32 -29.46
N TRP A 316 8.31 8.45 -30.44
CA TRP A 316 7.95 7.05 -30.19
C TRP A 316 9.13 6.25 -29.60
N ALA A 317 10.34 6.49 -30.09
CA ALA A 317 11.54 5.87 -29.54
C ALA A 317 11.76 6.27 -28.07
N LEU A 318 11.53 7.55 -27.75
CA LEU A 318 11.58 8.06 -26.38
C LEU A 318 10.49 7.47 -25.48
N ALA A 319 9.25 7.37 -25.98
CA ALA A 319 8.14 6.74 -25.22
C ALA A 319 8.43 5.27 -24.89
N LEU A 320 8.97 4.52 -25.84
CA LEU A 320 9.37 3.13 -25.61
C LEU A 320 10.56 3.00 -24.67
N ASN A 321 11.48 3.97 -24.70
CA ASN A 321 12.56 4.02 -23.73
C ASN A 321 12.00 4.25 -22.31
N GLU A 322 11.04 5.16 -22.17
CA GLU A 322 10.36 5.46 -20.92
C GLU A 322 9.65 4.22 -20.34
N ILE A 323 8.90 3.49 -21.17
CA ILE A 323 8.24 2.23 -20.77
C ILE A 323 9.25 1.16 -20.34
N LYS A 324 10.33 0.99 -21.09
CA LYS A 324 11.38 0.03 -20.73
C LYS A 324 12.07 0.40 -19.42
N LEU A 325 12.29 1.69 -19.21
CA LEU A 325 12.94 2.21 -18.02
C LEU A 325 12.01 2.09 -16.80
N PHE A 326 10.70 2.24 -16.98
CA PHE A 326 9.71 1.94 -15.94
C PHE A 326 9.75 0.47 -15.51
N ILE A 327 9.63 -0.47 -16.45
CA ILE A 327 9.62 -1.91 -16.15
C ILE A 327 10.94 -2.39 -15.52
N ARG A 328 12.07 -1.77 -15.90
CA ARG A 328 13.40 -2.08 -15.33
C ARG A 328 13.66 -1.45 -13.96
N ASN A 329 12.72 -0.65 -13.46
CA ASN A 329 12.78 -0.07 -12.13
C ASN A 329 11.60 -0.59 -11.29
N PRO A 330 11.63 -1.88 -10.88
CA PRO A 330 10.51 -2.56 -10.22
C PRO A 330 9.99 -1.85 -8.96
N GLY A 331 10.84 -1.19 -8.17
CA GLY A 331 10.37 -0.39 -7.02
C GLY A 331 9.40 0.73 -7.43
N TYR A 332 9.71 1.45 -8.51
CA TYR A 332 8.80 2.47 -9.06
C TYR A 332 7.60 1.84 -9.77
N ALA A 333 7.80 0.72 -10.47
CA ALA A 333 6.73 0.06 -11.19
C ALA A 333 5.67 -0.53 -10.27
N LEU A 334 6.08 -1.20 -9.18
CA LEU A 334 5.15 -1.75 -8.19
C LEU A 334 4.36 -0.62 -7.52
N ASN A 335 5.02 0.44 -7.06
CA ASN A 335 4.34 1.60 -6.45
C ASN A 335 3.41 2.34 -7.44
N GLY A 336 3.82 2.44 -8.71
CA GLY A 336 3.04 3.12 -9.74
C GLY A 336 1.85 2.31 -10.26
N LEU A 337 1.96 0.98 -10.32
CA LEU A 337 0.94 0.12 -10.91
C LEU A 337 -0.03 -0.49 -9.89
N ILE A 338 0.33 -0.56 -8.60
CA ILE A 338 -0.49 -1.24 -7.59
C ILE A 338 -1.88 -0.65 -7.45
N GLY A 339 -2.02 0.68 -7.57
CA GLY A 339 -3.32 1.36 -7.47
C GLY A 339 -4.32 0.83 -8.49
N TYR A 340 -3.88 0.57 -9.72
CA TYR A 340 -4.72 0.06 -10.79
C TYR A 340 -5.23 -1.37 -10.57
N LEU A 341 -4.57 -2.16 -9.72
CA LEU A 341 -5.06 -3.47 -9.30
C LEU A 341 -5.91 -3.38 -8.03
N LEU A 342 -5.46 -2.59 -7.05
CA LEU A 342 -6.07 -2.52 -5.73
C LEU A 342 -7.49 -1.93 -5.80
N PHE A 343 -7.69 -0.84 -6.53
CA PHE A 343 -8.99 -0.17 -6.60
C PHE A 343 -10.09 -1.05 -7.20
N PRO A 344 -9.93 -1.63 -8.40
CA PRO A 344 -10.91 -2.56 -8.95
C PRO A 344 -11.15 -3.75 -8.06
N PHE A 345 -10.09 -4.29 -7.45
CA PHE A 345 -10.22 -5.41 -6.53
C PHE A 345 -11.11 -5.04 -5.32
N LEU A 346 -10.85 -3.90 -4.66
CA LEU A 346 -11.66 -3.44 -3.54
C LEU A 346 -13.12 -3.18 -3.93
N ALA A 347 -13.37 -2.71 -5.15
CA ALA A 347 -14.73 -2.49 -5.66
C ALA A 347 -15.49 -3.79 -5.94
N VAL A 348 -14.81 -4.85 -6.38
CA VAL A 348 -15.43 -6.18 -6.63
C VAL A 348 -15.51 -7.03 -5.36
N LEU A 349 -14.65 -6.78 -4.36
CA LEU A 349 -14.56 -7.56 -3.13
C LEU A 349 -15.92 -7.86 -2.46
N PRO A 350 -16.87 -6.91 -2.35
CA PRO A 350 -18.17 -7.18 -1.73
C PRO A 350 -19.06 -8.12 -2.56
N LEU A 351 -18.87 -8.27 -3.87
CA LEU A 351 -19.67 -9.22 -4.67
C LEU A 351 -19.35 -10.68 -4.36
N PHE A 352 -18.19 -10.94 -3.75
CA PHE A 352 -17.83 -12.25 -3.24
C PHE A 352 -18.37 -12.53 -1.83
N THR A 353 -19.12 -11.60 -1.23
CA THR A 353 -19.77 -11.80 0.07
C THR A 353 -21.27 -12.11 -0.09
N LYS A 354 -21.60 -13.38 -0.31
CA LYS A 354 -22.99 -13.87 -0.50
C LYS A 354 -23.93 -13.70 0.72
N ASN A 355 -23.41 -13.35 1.90
CA ASN A 355 -24.16 -13.40 3.16
C ASN A 355 -24.38 -12.04 3.84
N MET A 356 -24.22 -10.91 3.13
CA MET A 356 -24.68 -9.61 3.66
C MET A 356 -26.13 -9.35 3.24
N PRO A 357 -27.10 -9.33 4.17
CA PRO A 357 -28.41 -8.80 3.86
C PRO A 357 -28.21 -7.31 3.56
N GLN A 358 -28.49 -6.91 2.32
CA GLN A 358 -28.26 -5.56 1.77
C GLN A 358 -26.80 -5.22 1.45
N ASN A 359 -26.15 -6.03 0.63
CA ASN A 359 -24.91 -5.61 -0.02
C ASN A 359 -25.23 -4.41 -0.95
N PRO A 360 -24.69 -3.20 -0.71
CA PRO A 360 -24.99 -2.03 -1.54
C PRO A 360 -24.60 -2.25 -3.01
N LEU A 361 -23.64 -3.14 -3.24
CA LEU A 361 -23.18 -3.52 -4.57
C LEU A 361 -24.06 -4.58 -5.24
N ASP A 362 -24.87 -5.35 -4.51
CA ASP A 362 -25.89 -6.23 -5.11
C ASP A 362 -27.04 -5.39 -5.68
N PHE A 363 -27.36 -4.26 -5.04
CA PHE A 363 -28.27 -3.25 -5.60
C PHE A 363 -27.69 -2.63 -6.89
N LEU A 364 -26.39 -2.31 -6.90
CA LEU A 364 -25.71 -1.79 -8.09
C LEU A 364 -25.50 -2.87 -9.18
N ALA A 365 -25.33 -4.14 -8.83
CA ALA A 365 -25.15 -5.24 -9.77
C ALA A 365 -26.48 -5.73 -10.36
N GLY A 366 -27.58 -5.59 -9.61
CA GLY A 366 -28.94 -5.89 -10.07
C GLY A 366 -29.58 -4.74 -10.87
N GLN A 367 -29.13 -3.50 -10.67
CA GLN A 367 -29.58 -2.37 -11.49
C GLN A 367 -28.79 -2.27 -12.80
N GLN A 368 -29.52 -2.31 -13.92
CA GLN A 368 -28.95 -1.92 -15.21
C GLN A 368 -28.79 -0.40 -15.23
N PHE A 369 -27.56 0.08 -15.08
CA PHE A 369 -27.28 1.49 -15.25
C PHE A 369 -27.52 1.90 -16.71
N PRO A 370 -28.15 3.07 -16.95
CA PRO A 370 -28.17 3.69 -18.26
C PRO A 370 -26.76 3.78 -18.84
N PRO A 371 -26.58 3.57 -20.15
CA PRO A 371 -25.27 3.63 -20.80
C PRO A 371 -24.48 4.93 -20.51
N GLN A 372 -25.18 6.05 -20.33
CA GLN A 372 -24.61 7.35 -19.99
C GLN A 372 -23.91 7.36 -18.62
N ILE A 373 -24.49 6.70 -17.62
CA ILE A 373 -23.90 6.59 -16.27
C ILE A 373 -22.65 5.71 -16.35
N ILE A 374 -22.67 4.64 -17.14
CA ILE A 374 -21.52 3.76 -17.33
C ILE A 374 -20.38 4.53 -18.02
N VAL A 375 -20.67 5.33 -19.05
CA VAL A 375 -19.71 6.24 -19.69
C VAL A 375 -19.12 7.20 -18.64
N ALA A 376 -19.94 7.81 -17.79
CA ALA A 376 -19.48 8.73 -16.76
C ALA A 376 -18.59 8.05 -15.69
N ILE A 377 -18.98 6.86 -15.21
CA ILE A 377 -18.21 6.09 -14.22
C ILE A 377 -16.86 5.65 -14.80
N THR A 378 -16.86 5.16 -16.04
CA THR A 378 -15.63 4.71 -16.71
C THR A 378 -14.69 5.89 -17.01
N ALA A 379 -15.24 7.03 -17.46
CA ALA A 379 -14.46 8.26 -17.64
C ALA A 379 -13.89 8.76 -16.31
N LEU A 380 -14.70 8.77 -15.24
CA LEU A 380 -14.26 9.16 -13.91
C LEU A 380 -13.16 8.24 -13.39
N PHE A 381 -13.28 6.92 -13.61
CA PHE A 381 -12.24 5.97 -13.23
C PHE A 381 -10.91 6.27 -13.93
N PHE A 382 -10.91 6.49 -15.25
CA PHE A 382 -9.71 6.85 -15.99
C PHE A 382 -9.10 8.18 -15.52
N PHE A 383 -9.95 9.18 -15.28
CA PHE A 383 -9.53 10.47 -14.76
C PHE A 383 -8.87 10.35 -13.38
N LEU A 384 -9.55 9.70 -12.43
CA LEU A 384 -9.04 9.54 -11.05
C LEU A 384 -7.76 8.71 -11.02
N MET A 385 -7.73 7.56 -11.72
CA MET A 385 -6.54 6.71 -11.73
C MET A 385 -5.34 7.41 -12.36
N THR A 386 -5.56 8.21 -13.41
CA THR A 386 -4.49 9.01 -14.02
C THR A 386 -4.04 10.15 -13.10
N ALA A 387 -4.98 10.84 -12.44
CA ALA A 387 -4.67 11.94 -11.51
C ALA A 387 -3.88 11.48 -10.27
N PHE A 388 -4.18 10.28 -9.76
CA PHE A 388 -3.44 9.69 -8.63
C PHE A 388 -2.18 8.92 -9.06
N SER A 389 -1.86 8.87 -10.35
CA SER A 389 -0.69 8.15 -10.84
C SER A 389 0.62 8.85 -10.47
N SER A 390 1.53 8.11 -9.83
CA SER A 390 2.90 8.56 -9.57
C SER A 390 3.85 8.35 -10.77
N ILE A 391 3.38 7.73 -11.86
CA ILE A 391 4.21 7.34 -13.00
C ILE A 391 4.82 8.57 -13.71
N PRO A 392 4.05 9.62 -14.07
CA PRO A 392 4.60 10.80 -14.73
C PRO A 392 5.57 11.57 -13.81
N ALA A 393 5.24 11.71 -12.53
CA ALA A 393 6.02 12.45 -11.54
C ALA A 393 7.42 11.84 -11.27
N THR A 394 7.58 10.53 -11.47
CA THR A 394 8.83 9.82 -11.17
C THR A 394 9.77 9.71 -12.37
N THR A 395 9.40 10.21 -13.54
CA THR A 395 10.14 10.07 -14.80
C THR A 395 11.63 10.43 -14.68
N PHE A 396 11.93 11.60 -14.12
CA PHE A 396 13.32 12.06 -13.95
C PHE A 396 14.05 11.32 -12.83
N SER A 397 13.34 10.94 -11.77
CA SER A 397 13.90 10.16 -10.66
C SER A 397 14.33 8.76 -11.12
N ARG A 398 13.57 8.15 -12.04
CA ARG A 398 13.88 6.84 -12.63
C ARG A 398 15.12 6.88 -13.54
N GLU A 399 15.37 8.01 -14.22
CA GLU A 399 16.59 8.22 -15.02
C GLU A 399 17.82 8.52 -14.17
N GLY A 400 17.64 9.31 -13.11
CA GLY A 400 18.66 9.62 -12.11
C GLY A 400 19.99 10.04 -12.73
N ARG A 401 21.04 9.24 -12.49
CA ARG A 401 22.41 9.52 -12.98
C ARG A 401 22.56 9.49 -14.50
N LYS A 402 21.61 8.90 -15.24
CA LYS A 402 21.66 8.78 -16.71
C LYS A 402 21.02 9.97 -17.43
N LEU A 403 20.54 10.97 -16.70
CA LEU A 403 19.89 12.15 -17.27
C LEU A 403 20.79 12.89 -18.28
N TRP A 404 22.12 12.84 -18.13
CA TRP A 404 23.06 13.46 -19.06
C TRP A 404 22.93 12.90 -20.48
N VAL A 405 22.61 11.61 -20.64
CA VAL A 405 22.46 10.95 -21.97
C VAL A 405 21.29 11.58 -22.72
N VAL A 406 20.20 11.83 -22.00
CA VAL A 406 18.99 12.41 -22.56
C VAL A 406 19.23 13.89 -22.91
N LYS A 407 20.00 14.60 -22.07
CA LYS A 407 20.39 16.00 -22.31
C LYS A 407 21.35 16.18 -23.48
N SER A 408 22.13 15.16 -23.83
CA SER A 408 23.08 15.23 -24.95
C SER A 408 22.45 14.86 -26.31
N LEU A 409 21.17 14.47 -26.35
CA LEU A 409 20.49 14.17 -27.60
C LEU A 409 20.23 15.47 -28.39
N PRO A 410 20.44 15.48 -29.72
CA PRO A 410 20.14 16.63 -30.57
C PRO A 410 18.63 16.75 -30.84
N LEU A 411 17.83 16.83 -29.77
CA LEU A 411 16.37 16.94 -29.82
C LEU A 411 15.91 18.17 -29.05
N SER A 412 14.90 18.86 -29.57
CA SER A 412 14.23 19.93 -28.84
C SER A 412 13.59 19.40 -27.54
N ILE A 413 13.55 20.23 -26.50
CA ILE A 413 12.91 19.89 -25.21
C ILE A 413 11.45 19.45 -25.39
N HIS A 414 10.69 20.10 -26.28
CA HIS A 414 9.29 19.75 -26.57
C HIS A 414 9.14 18.29 -27.03
N ARG A 415 9.96 17.84 -27.99
CA ARG A 415 9.96 16.45 -28.46
C ARG A 415 10.38 15.47 -27.36
N LEU A 416 11.31 15.89 -26.50
CA LEU A 416 11.74 15.08 -25.37
C LEU A 416 10.60 14.88 -24.36
N MET A 417 9.93 15.97 -23.98
CA MET A 417 8.82 15.96 -23.04
C MET A 417 7.61 15.21 -23.61
N ALA A 418 7.31 15.40 -24.90
CA ALA A 418 6.25 14.65 -25.58
C ALA A 418 6.49 13.14 -25.51
N GLY A 419 7.73 12.68 -25.72
CA GLY A 419 8.07 11.25 -25.58
C GLY A 419 7.86 10.72 -24.17
N LYS A 420 8.18 11.52 -23.15
CA LYS A 420 8.00 11.16 -21.73
C LYS A 420 6.53 11.10 -21.33
N VAL A 421 5.76 12.13 -21.70
CA VAL A 421 4.31 12.19 -21.46
C VAL A 421 3.63 11.02 -22.15
N LEU A 422 3.95 10.76 -23.42
CA LEU A 422 3.39 9.65 -24.18
C LEU A 422 3.71 8.30 -23.51
N GLY A 423 4.97 8.07 -23.12
CA GLY A 423 5.37 6.84 -22.44
C GLY A 423 4.64 6.63 -21.11
N ALA A 424 4.55 7.67 -20.28
CA ALA A 424 3.84 7.60 -19.00
C ALA A 424 2.32 7.39 -19.21
N GLN A 425 1.73 8.09 -20.18
CA GLN A 425 0.31 7.99 -20.49
C GLN A 425 -0.05 6.61 -21.04
N MET A 426 0.80 5.99 -21.86
CA MET A 426 0.60 4.61 -22.31
C MET A 426 0.59 3.62 -21.15
N ILE A 427 1.45 3.80 -20.14
CA ILE A 427 1.46 2.94 -18.95
C ILE A 427 0.18 3.16 -18.13
N ASN A 428 -0.21 4.41 -17.89
CA ASN A 428 -1.44 4.75 -17.17
C ASN A 428 -2.67 4.18 -17.87
N PHE A 429 -2.75 4.35 -19.19
CA PHE A 429 -3.83 3.81 -20.01
C PHE A 429 -3.91 2.29 -19.90
N LEU A 430 -2.78 1.60 -20.04
CA LEU A 430 -2.74 0.14 -19.91
C LEU A 430 -3.14 -0.31 -18.51
N GLY A 431 -2.69 0.40 -17.47
CA GLY A 431 -3.08 0.16 -16.08
C GLY A 431 -4.59 0.32 -15.86
N CYS A 432 -5.17 1.45 -16.30
CA CYS A 432 -6.61 1.70 -16.24
C CYS A 432 -7.38 0.63 -17.00
N PHE A 433 -6.96 0.31 -18.22
CA PHE A 433 -7.63 -0.66 -19.06
C PHE A 433 -7.68 -2.04 -18.40
N ILE A 434 -6.53 -2.54 -17.92
CA ILE A 434 -6.46 -3.82 -17.21
C ILE A 434 -7.29 -3.79 -15.92
N GLY A 435 -7.24 -2.68 -15.18
CA GLY A 435 -8.02 -2.50 -13.97
C GLY A 435 -9.54 -2.45 -14.21
N LEU A 436 -9.97 -1.94 -15.36
CA LEU A 436 -11.39 -1.84 -15.70
C LEU A 436 -12.00 -3.18 -16.11
N LEU A 437 -11.22 -4.08 -16.72
CA LEU A 437 -11.71 -5.35 -17.25
C LEU A 437 -12.50 -6.20 -16.23
N PRO A 438 -12.02 -6.42 -14.99
CA PRO A 438 -12.79 -7.13 -13.97
C PRO A 438 -14.12 -6.45 -13.65
N LEU A 439 -14.16 -5.12 -13.57
CA LEU A 439 -15.37 -4.37 -13.27
C LEU A 439 -16.39 -4.52 -14.40
N ALA A 440 -15.96 -4.28 -15.65
CA ALA A 440 -16.82 -4.41 -16.81
C ALA A 440 -17.37 -5.83 -16.98
N PHE A 441 -16.55 -6.85 -16.71
CA PHE A 441 -16.95 -8.25 -16.78
C PHE A 441 -17.96 -8.62 -15.67
N VAL A 442 -17.66 -8.26 -14.42
CA VAL A 442 -18.49 -8.64 -13.27
C VAL A 442 -19.85 -7.91 -13.29
N PHE A 443 -19.86 -6.62 -13.60
CA PHE A 443 -21.10 -5.83 -13.70
C PHE A 443 -21.78 -5.92 -15.07
N ARG A 444 -21.27 -6.75 -16.00
CA ARG A 444 -21.82 -6.99 -17.34
C ARG A 444 -22.11 -5.69 -18.12
N TRP A 445 -21.19 -4.73 -18.06
CA TRP A 445 -21.38 -3.44 -18.72
C TRP A 445 -21.32 -3.57 -20.25
N PRO A 446 -22.18 -2.85 -21.01
CA PRO A 446 -22.18 -2.89 -22.45
C PRO A 446 -20.86 -2.34 -23.01
N PRO A 447 -20.15 -3.06 -23.90
CA PRO A 447 -18.84 -2.66 -24.40
C PRO A 447 -18.81 -1.27 -25.03
N ALA A 448 -19.88 -0.87 -25.72
CA ALA A 448 -19.98 0.44 -26.35
C ALA A 448 -19.93 1.60 -25.33
N ALA A 449 -20.61 1.45 -24.18
CA ALA A 449 -20.57 2.47 -23.12
C ALA A 449 -19.19 2.54 -22.46
N VAL A 450 -18.56 1.38 -22.26
CA VAL A 450 -17.20 1.30 -21.72
C VAL A 450 -16.20 1.98 -22.65
N LEU A 451 -16.25 1.70 -23.95
CA LEU A 451 -15.40 2.35 -24.95
C LEU A 451 -15.65 3.87 -25.02
N GLY A 452 -16.91 4.29 -24.95
CA GLY A 452 -17.28 5.71 -24.90
C GLY A 452 -16.66 6.44 -23.70
N GLY A 453 -16.72 5.85 -22.51
CA GLY A 453 -16.11 6.48 -21.34
C GLY A 453 -14.59 6.36 -21.29
N ILE A 454 -13.99 5.32 -21.88
CA ILE A 454 -12.53 5.29 -22.13
C ILE A 454 -12.13 6.48 -23.01
N ALA A 455 -12.85 6.72 -24.12
CA ALA A 455 -12.55 7.85 -25.02
C ALA A 455 -12.69 9.21 -24.32
N CYS A 456 -13.70 9.39 -23.46
CA CYS A 456 -13.89 10.61 -22.68
C CYS A 456 -12.91 10.77 -21.51
N GLY A 457 -12.43 9.65 -20.96
CA GLY A 457 -11.61 9.63 -19.74
C GLY A 457 -10.11 9.74 -19.97
N ILE A 458 -9.62 9.55 -21.20
CA ILE A 458 -8.20 9.74 -21.52
C ILE A 458 -7.89 11.25 -21.46
N PRO A 459 -7.07 11.73 -20.51
CA PRO A 459 -6.54 13.08 -20.61
C PRO A 459 -5.60 13.12 -21.82
N LEU A 460 -6.01 13.87 -22.85
CA LEU A 460 -5.20 14.17 -24.04
C LEU A 460 -4.06 15.12 -23.72
#